data_AF-A0A931L1V7-F1
#
_entry.id   AF-A0A931L1V7-F1
#
_cell.length_a   1.000
_cell.length_b   1.000
_cell.length_c   1.000
_cell.angle_alpha   90.00
_cell.angle_beta   90.00
_cell.angle_gamma   90.00
#
_symmetry.space_group_name_H-M   'P 1'
#
loop_
_entity.id
_entity.type
_entity.pdbx_description
1 polymer ?
#
loop_
_entity_poly.entity_id
_entity_poly.type
_entity_poly.pdbx_seq_one_letter_code
_entity_poly.pdbx_strand_id
1 'polypeptide(L)'
;MILETLMTFVSAWSQIFPHDLGRYFIFAGLTYFTVNLGLRQTLADRKIREPVPGAAQVRREILSSIRTAAIFAASGALLVMLDDAGVLKAYENPLAFGWGYLALSMIALIVLHDAWFYWTHRLIHHPRLFRRLHRLHHRSKFPTPWTAYAFDVGEAALNAAFLPLVLLVLPASFLAIFLFLTHMIIRNALAHCGHEVYPSSRNGRPLFDWLTTVTHHDLHHEAGGWNFGLYFTWWDRLMGSEHPLYHERYSRAVGRPLNGSAVRAIGRRPLGSIALIGAIAFGAVLPEGARSQYNALSRDVAVAAVSGIWASEGHGVHVRVGPCHLGEGDLCGDLLWAWDEDAVALGPDDRMLWGFEWTGAEFANGRLRHPESRDVFRGDIVLRPDGALLLKGCAFVFCDSQVWRRLEDVPGCVVARDGTAPDVVGRASYGHASDY
;
A
#
# COMPACT_ATOMS: atom_id res chain seq x y z
N MET A 1 10.77 -47.20 0.56
CA MET A 1 9.87 -46.21 1.20
C MET A 1 10.44 -44.79 1.21
N ILE A 2 11.34 -44.38 2.13
CA ILE A 2 11.81 -42.96 2.20
C ILE A 2 12.47 -42.48 0.89
N LEU A 3 13.35 -43.30 0.31
CA LEU A 3 14.03 -42.95 -0.95
C LEU A 3 13.03 -42.83 -2.11
N GLU A 4 12.04 -43.71 -2.20
CA GLU A 4 11.01 -43.68 -3.25
C GLU A 4 10.14 -42.42 -3.11
N THR A 5 9.68 -42.11 -1.90
CA THR A 5 8.92 -40.88 -1.61
C THR A 5 9.71 -39.63 -2.00
N LEU A 6 11.00 -39.58 -1.66
CA LEU A 6 11.88 -38.48 -2.04
C LEU A 6 12.05 -38.38 -3.57
N MET A 7 12.24 -39.51 -4.26
CA MET A 7 12.37 -39.55 -5.71
C MET A 7 11.08 -39.11 -6.42
N THR A 8 9.90 -39.50 -5.92
CA THR A 8 8.61 -39.02 -6.43
C THR A 8 8.48 -37.51 -6.26
N PHE A 9 8.79 -36.99 -5.07
CA PHE A 9 8.75 -35.55 -4.81
C PHE A 9 9.70 -34.78 -5.75
N VAL A 10 10.95 -35.21 -5.86
CA VAL A 10 11.96 -34.55 -6.71
C VAL A 10 11.56 -34.61 -8.18
N SER A 11 11.07 -35.76 -8.65
CA SER A 11 10.56 -35.93 -10.01
C SER A 11 9.41 -34.95 -10.31
N ALA A 12 8.36 -34.95 -9.47
CA ALA A 12 7.22 -34.06 -9.62
C ALA A 12 7.64 -32.58 -9.56
N TRP A 13 8.49 -32.21 -8.59
CA TRP A 13 9.00 -30.85 -8.47
C TRP A 13 9.76 -30.39 -9.72
N SER A 14 10.65 -31.25 -10.24
CA SER A 14 11.47 -30.93 -11.42
C SER A 14 10.65 -30.71 -12.69
N GLN A 15 9.48 -31.35 -12.79
CA GLN A 15 8.55 -31.16 -13.89
C GLN A 15 7.69 -29.90 -13.67
N ILE A 16 7.17 -29.69 -12.46
CA ILE A 16 6.26 -28.59 -12.15
C ILE A 16 6.98 -27.23 -12.13
N PHE A 17 8.20 -27.16 -11.60
CA PHE A 17 8.95 -25.91 -11.49
C PHE A 17 9.12 -25.15 -12.82
N PRO A 18 9.59 -25.76 -13.92
CA PRO A 18 9.68 -25.06 -15.21
C PRO A 18 8.30 -24.65 -15.76
N HIS A 19 7.23 -25.41 -15.49
CA HIS A 19 5.88 -25.00 -15.89
C HIS A 19 5.38 -23.78 -15.11
N ASP A 20 5.54 -23.75 -13.79
CA ASP A 20 5.16 -22.61 -12.95
C ASP A 20 6.00 -21.37 -13.27
N LEU A 21 7.30 -21.56 -13.48
CA LEU A 21 8.22 -20.49 -13.86
C LEU A 21 7.90 -19.95 -15.26
N GLY A 22 7.63 -20.83 -16.21
CA GLY A 22 7.20 -20.48 -17.57
C GLY A 22 5.89 -19.70 -17.56
N ARG A 23 4.89 -20.18 -16.80
CA ARG A 23 3.60 -19.48 -16.62
C ARG A 23 3.82 -18.07 -16.05
N TYR A 24 4.67 -17.92 -15.04
CA TYR A 24 5.03 -16.61 -14.49
C TYR A 24 5.65 -15.69 -15.56
N PHE A 25 6.71 -16.12 -16.24
CA PHE A 25 7.37 -15.28 -17.25
C PHE A 25 6.48 -14.96 -18.45
N ILE A 26 5.62 -15.89 -18.87
CA ILE A 26 4.67 -15.66 -19.96
C ILE A 26 3.68 -14.58 -19.57
N PHE A 27 2.98 -14.70 -18.44
CA PHE A 27 1.88 -13.78 -18.12
C PHE A 27 2.37 -12.45 -17.51
N ALA A 28 3.39 -12.47 -16.64
CA ALA A 28 4.02 -11.24 -16.16
C ALA A 28 4.73 -10.51 -17.31
N GLY A 29 5.46 -11.25 -18.15
CA GLY A 29 6.14 -10.70 -19.32
C GLY A 29 5.16 -10.15 -20.34
N LEU A 30 4.12 -10.89 -20.72
CA LEU A 30 3.09 -10.40 -21.64
C LEU A 30 2.43 -9.13 -21.10
N THR A 31 2.08 -9.09 -19.81
CA THR A 31 1.52 -7.89 -19.19
C THR A 31 2.51 -6.72 -19.27
N TYR A 32 3.79 -6.94 -18.96
CA TYR A 32 4.82 -5.91 -19.03
C TYR A 32 5.05 -5.40 -20.46
N PHE A 33 5.28 -6.30 -21.42
CA PHE A 33 5.53 -5.94 -22.81
C PHE A 33 4.33 -5.28 -23.47
N THR A 34 3.10 -5.72 -23.15
CA THR A 34 1.89 -5.11 -23.70
C THR A 34 1.56 -3.79 -23.01
N VAL A 35 1.45 -3.75 -21.68
CA VAL A 35 0.97 -2.55 -20.96
C VAL A 35 2.09 -1.52 -20.76
N ASN A 36 3.24 -1.94 -20.24
CA ASN A 36 4.31 -1.03 -19.83
C ASN A 36 5.23 -0.59 -20.98
N LEU A 37 5.28 -1.35 -22.08
CA LEU A 37 6.07 -1.02 -23.27
C LEU A 37 5.17 -0.67 -24.47
N GLY A 38 4.32 -1.61 -24.92
CA GLY A 38 3.52 -1.45 -26.14
C GLY A 38 2.44 -0.36 -26.05
N LEU A 39 1.74 -0.27 -24.91
CA LEU A 39 0.65 0.69 -24.68
C LEU A 39 1.08 1.91 -23.85
N ARG A 40 2.39 2.08 -23.59
CA ARG A 40 2.89 3.14 -22.70
C ARG A 40 2.43 4.54 -23.10
N GLN A 41 2.44 4.85 -24.40
CA GLN A 41 2.01 6.17 -24.90
C GLN A 41 0.49 6.33 -24.76
N THR A 42 -0.28 5.30 -25.14
CA THR A 42 -1.75 5.31 -25.04
C THR A 42 -2.25 5.38 -23.60
N LEU A 43 -1.51 4.81 -22.66
CA LEU A 43 -1.84 4.76 -21.23
C LEU A 43 -1.07 5.78 -20.40
N ALA A 44 -0.37 6.74 -21.01
CA ALA A 44 0.45 7.72 -20.30
C ALA A 44 -0.37 8.50 -19.26
N ASP A 45 -1.55 8.99 -19.65
CA ASP A 45 -2.48 9.71 -18.77
C ASP A 45 -3.13 8.81 -17.70
N ARG A 46 -2.92 7.50 -17.81
CA ARG A 46 -3.43 6.48 -16.88
C ARG A 46 -2.38 5.89 -15.96
N LYS A 47 -1.17 6.46 -15.97
CA LYS A 47 -0.13 6.11 -15.02
C LYS A 47 -0.58 6.48 -13.61
N ILE A 48 -0.52 5.52 -12.68
CA ILE A 48 -1.06 5.73 -11.32
C ILE A 48 -0.07 6.50 -10.44
N ARG A 49 1.22 6.14 -10.51
CA ARG A 49 2.30 6.77 -9.74
C ARG A 49 3.57 6.95 -10.58
N GLU A 50 4.29 8.03 -10.30
CA GLU A 50 5.64 8.31 -10.79
C GLU A 50 6.60 8.35 -9.59
N PRO A 51 7.89 8.03 -9.75
CA PRO A 51 8.58 7.64 -10.99
C PRO A 51 8.44 6.15 -11.38
N VAL A 52 8.90 5.82 -12.59
CA VAL A 52 9.10 4.43 -13.05
C VAL A 52 10.14 3.71 -12.17
N PRO A 53 9.92 2.43 -11.79
CA PRO A 53 10.84 1.70 -10.92
C PRO A 53 12.21 1.48 -11.56
N GLY A 54 13.26 1.63 -10.74
CA GLY A 54 14.64 1.38 -11.16
C GLY A 54 14.98 -0.11 -11.31
N ALA A 55 16.06 -0.40 -12.04
CA ALA A 55 16.49 -1.77 -12.36
C ALA A 55 16.75 -2.64 -11.11
N ALA A 56 17.20 -2.04 -10.01
CA ALA A 56 17.43 -2.77 -8.75
C ALA A 56 16.14 -3.34 -8.15
N GLN A 57 15.03 -2.61 -8.24
CA GLN A 57 13.72 -3.09 -7.81
C GLN A 57 13.23 -4.22 -8.72
N VAL A 58 13.27 -4.02 -10.05
CA VAL A 58 12.84 -5.06 -11.01
C VAL A 58 13.65 -6.34 -10.85
N ARG A 59 14.97 -6.24 -10.64
CA ARG A 59 15.82 -7.41 -10.37
C ARG A 59 15.38 -8.13 -9.09
N ARG A 60 15.10 -7.41 -8.01
CA ARG A 60 14.63 -8.01 -6.74
C ARG A 60 13.28 -8.70 -6.94
N GLU A 61 12.36 -8.09 -7.66
CA GLU A 61 11.04 -8.66 -7.98
C GLU A 61 11.19 -9.99 -8.72
N ILE A 62 11.96 -10.01 -9.81
CA ILE A 62 12.18 -11.23 -10.61
C ILE A 62 12.85 -12.33 -9.79
N LEU A 63 13.93 -12.02 -9.06
CA LEU A 63 14.64 -13.03 -8.25
C LEU A 63 13.75 -13.60 -7.14
N SER A 64 12.94 -12.76 -6.50
CA SER A 64 11.99 -13.19 -5.47
C SER A 64 10.86 -14.04 -6.06
N SER A 65 10.36 -13.67 -7.24
CA SER A 65 9.36 -14.44 -7.99
C SER A 65 9.86 -15.82 -8.42
N ILE A 66 11.13 -15.95 -8.82
CA ILE A 66 11.74 -17.27 -9.12
C ILE A 66 11.75 -18.16 -7.85
N ARG A 67 12.12 -17.58 -6.69
CA ARG A 67 12.06 -18.31 -5.41
C ARG A 67 10.64 -18.73 -5.07
N THR A 68 9.66 -17.85 -5.23
CA THR A 68 8.24 -18.17 -5.01
C THR A 68 7.76 -19.29 -5.94
N ALA A 69 8.14 -19.27 -7.21
CA ALA A 69 7.81 -20.35 -8.15
C ALA A 69 8.39 -21.71 -7.71
N ALA A 70 9.59 -21.73 -7.10
CA ALA A 70 10.15 -22.96 -6.53
C ALA A 70 9.35 -23.49 -5.33
N ILE A 71 8.81 -22.58 -4.49
CA ILE A 71 7.93 -22.93 -3.35
C ILE A 71 6.58 -23.45 -3.87
N PHE A 72 6.00 -22.80 -4.86
CA PHE A 72 4.75 -23.25 -5.50
C PHE A 72 4.92 -24.63 -6.14
N ALA A 73 6.05 -24.87 -6.81
CA ALA A 73 6.36 -26.19 -7.36
C ALA A 73 6.54 -27.27 -6.27
N ALA A 74 7.05 -26.91 -5.09
CA ALA A 74 7.11 -27.83 -3.94
C ALA A 74 5.71 -28.17 -3.43
N SER A 75 4.80 -27.19 -3.37
CA SER A 75 3.40 -27.44 -3.08
C SER A 75 2.72 -28.27 -4.17
N GLY A 76 3.07 -28.07 -5.44
CA GLY A 76 2.59 -28.87 -6.56
C GLY A 76 3.05 -30.33 -6.49
N ALA A 77 4.31 -30.57 -6.13
CA ALA A 77 4.82 -31.92 -5.91
C ALA A 77 4.10 -32.61 -4.74
N LEU A 78 3.82 -31.88 -3.66
CA LEU A 78 2.99 -32.38 -2.57
C LEU A 78 1.57 -32.71 -3.02
N LEU A 79 0.95 -31.88 -3.86
CA LEU A 79 -0.37 -32.14 -4.44
C LEU A 79 -0.40 -33.46 -5.22
N VAL A 80 0.58 -33.70 -6.09
CA VAL A 80 0.70 -34.96 -6.84
C VAL A 80 0.76 -36.16 -5.89
N MET A 81 1.61 -36.09 -4.86
CA MET A 81 1.73 -37.17 -3.88
C MET A 81 0.44 -37.42 -3.08
N LEU A 82 -0.30 -36.35 -2.75
CA LEU A 82 -1.59 -36.47 -2.05
C LEU A 82 -2.69 -37.03 -2.96
N ASP A 83 -2.66 -36.68 -4.26
CA ASP A 83 -3.57 -37.21 -5.26
C ASP A 83 -3.32 -38.70 -5.53
N ASP A 84 -2.05 -39.10 -5.71
CA ASP A 84 -1.63 -40.50 -5.84
C ASP A 84 -2.04 -41.36 -4.64
N ALA A 85 -2.08 -40.75 -3.44
CA ALA A 85 -2.55 -41.39 -2.21
C ALA A 85 -4.09 -41.43 -2.08
N GLY A 86 -4.84 -40.88 -3.05
CA GLY A 86 -6.30 -40.82 -3.05
C GLY A 86 -6.88 -39.85 -2.01
N VAL A 87 -6.09 -38.89 -1.51
CA VAL A 87 -6.51 -37.92 -0.49
C VAL A 87 -7.28 -36.76 -1.10
N LEU A 88 -6.87 -36.32 -2.30
CA LEU A 88 -7.47 -35.18 -2.99
C LEU A 88 -8.64 -35.59 -3.87
N LYS A 89 -9.52 -34.63 -4.14
CA LYS A 89 -10.68 -34.79 -5.03
C LYS A 89 -10.38 -34.27 -6.44
N ALA A 90 -9.14 -34.37 -6.92
CA ALA A 90 -8.83 -34.01 -8.30
C ALA A 90 -9.26 -35.13 -9.26
N TYR A 91 -9.55 -34.79 -10.51
CA TYR A 91 -9.94 -35.78 -11.52
C TYR A 91 -9.53 -35.37 -12.93
N GLU A 92 -9.27 -36.36 -13.79
CA GLU A 92 -8.73 -36.13 -15.14
C GLU A 92 -9.79 -35.62 -16.12
N ASN A 93 -10.89 -36.36 -16.30
CA ASN A 93 -11.90 -36.03 -17.32
C ASN A 93 -12.65 -34.75 -16.92
N PRO A 94 -12.44 -33.61 -17.61
CA PRO A 94 -13.02 -32.34 -17.20
C PRO A 94 -14.55 -32.32 -17.24
N LEU A 95 -15.16 -33.24 -17.99
CA LEU A 95 -16.61 -33.34 -18.17
C LEU A 95 -17.22 -34.51 -17.39
N ALA A 96 -16.50 -35.12 -16.45
CA ALA A 96 -17.02 -36.20 -15.60
C ALA A 96 -18.35 -35.83 -14.89
N PHE A 97 -18.51 -34.55 -14.53
CA PHE A 97 -19.73 -33.99 -13.94
C PHE A 97 -20.46 -33.00 -14.88
N GLY A 98 -20.08 -32.97 -16.16
CA GLY A 98 -20.65 -32.08 -17.19
C GLY A 98 -20.14 -30.62 -17.16
N TRP A 99 -20.49 -29.87 -18.21
CA TRP A 99 -20.05 -28.47 -18.41
C TRP A 99 -20.49 -27.53 -17.29
N GLY A 100 -21.70 -27.71 -16.77
CA GLY A 100 -22.24 -26.88 -15.69
C GLY A 100 -21.41 -26.99 -14.41
N TYR A 101 -21.02 -28.22 -14.05
CA TYR A 101 -20.15 -28.43 -12.90
C TYR A 101 -18.74 -27.86 -13.14
N LEU A 102 -18.15 -28.08 -14.33
CA LEU A 102 -16.83 -27.53 -14.67
C LEU A 102 -16.78 -25.99 -14.49
N ALA A 103 -17.82 -25.30 -14.97
CA ALA A 103 -17.95 -23.85 -14.80
C ALA A 103 -18.15 -23.46 -13.32
N LEU A 104 -19.02 -24.17 -12.60
CA LEU A 104 -19.29 -23.90 -11.19
C LEU A 104 -18.05 -24.14 -10.31
N SER A 105 -17.32 -25.23 -10.51
CA SER A 105 -16.10 -25.54 -9.77
C SER A 105 -15.01 -24.50 -10.05
N MET A 106 -14.91 -24.01 -11.28
CA MET A 106 -13.99 -22.91 -11.64
C MET A 106 -14.35 -21.60 -10.93
N ILE A 107 -15.64 -21.22 -10.92
CA ILE A 107 -16.12 -20.04 -10.19
C ILE A 107 -15.87 -20.21 -8.69
N ALA A 108 -16.15 -21.40 -8.14
CA ALA A 108 -15.92 -21.71 -6.74
C ALA A 108 -14.43 -21.58 -6.36
N LEU A 109 -13.50 -22.10 -7.19
CA LEU A 109 -12.07 -21.93 -6.98
C LEU A 109 -11.67 -20.45 -6.93
N ILE A 110 -12.18 -19.62 -7.85
CA ILE A 110 -11.89 -18.17 -7.88
C ILE A 110 -12.41 -17.47 -6.61
N VAL A 111 -13.68 -17.70 -6.24
CA VAL A 111 -14.31 -17.02 -5.10
C VAL A 111 -13.71 -17.48 -3.77
N LEU A 112 -13.45 -18.78 -3.61
CA LEU A 112 -12.81 -19.32 -2.41
C LEU A 112 -11.37 -18.86 -2.29
N HIS A 113 -10.64 -18.75 -3.40
CA HIS A 113 -9.29 -18.22 -3.40
C HIS A 113 -9.26 -16.74 -3.02
N ASP A 114 -10.17 -15.93 -3.57
CA ASP A 114 -10.27 -14.51 -3.21
C ASP A 114 -10.59 -14.32 -1.72
N ALA A 115 -11.46 -15.16 -1.16
CA ALA A 115 -11.74 -15.19 0.27
C ALA A 115 -10.48 -15.57 1.08
N TRP A 116 -9.82 -16.68 0.72
CA TRP A 116 -8.57 -17.12 1.36
C TRP A 116 -7.52 -16.02 1.33
N PHE A 117 -7.29 -15.43 0.15
CA PHE A 117 -6.36 -14.34 -0.06
C PHE A 117 -6.72 -13.14 0.81
N TYR A 118 -7.96 -12.64 0.78
CA TYR A 118 -8.37 -11.48 1.58
C TYR A 118 -8.04 -11.64 3.07
N TRP A 119 -8.43 -12.78 3.66
CA TRP A 119 -8.23 -13.02 5.09
C TRP A 119 -6.76 -13.25 5.46
N THR A 120 -6.03 -14.03 4.66
CA THR A 120 -4.61 -14.27 4.90
C THR A 120 -3.78 -13.01 4.65
N HIS A 121 -4.12 -12.22 3.63
CA HIS A 121 -3.49 -10.96 3.31
C HIS A 121 -3.71 -9.95 4.44
N ARG A 122 -4.95 -9.76 4.90
CA ARG A 122 -5.25 -8.92 6.06
C ARG A 122 -4.53 -9.39 7.33
N LEU A 123 -4.39 -10.70 7.54
CA LEU A 123 -3.63 -11.27 8.65
C LEU A 123 -2.14 -10.93 8.56
N ILE A 124 -1.50 -11.13 7.41
CA ILE A 124 -0.07 -10.84 7.25
C ILE A 124 0.24 -9.34 7.28
N HIS A 125 -0.76 -8.47 7.08
CA HIS A 125 -0.66 -7.03 7.36
C HIS A 125 -0.71 -6.65 8.84
N HIS A 126 -0.96 -7.61 9.73
CA HIS A 126 -0.81 -7.36 11.15
C HIS A 126 0.65 -6.99 11.50
N PRO A 127 0.92 -5.94 12.31
CA PRO A 127 2.28 -5.42 12.53
C PRO A 127 3.32 -6.47 12.99
N ARG A 128 2.88 -7.48 13.75
CA ARG A 128 3.73 -8.58 14.23
C ARG A 128 4.15 -9.56 13.14
N LEU A 129 3.39 -9.65 12.05
CA LEU A 129 3.57 -10.62 10.98
C LEU A 129 4.17 -9.98 9.72
N PHE A 130 3.77 -8.74 9.42
CA PHE A 130 4.13 -8.02 8.20
C PHE A 130 5.63 -8.04 7.89
N ARG A 131 6.47 -7.70 8.87
CA ARG A 131 7.93 -7.65 8.69
C ARG A 131 8.56 -8.96 8.23
N ARG A 132 7.94 -10.10 8.59
CA ARG A 132 8.45 -11.45 8.29
C ARG A 132 7.77 -12.08 7.08
N LEU A 133 6.51 -11.74 6.86
CA LEU A 133 5.65 -12.46 5.93
C LEU A 133 5.27 -11.65 4.70
N HIS A 134 5.38 -10.32 4.68
CA HIS A 134 4.85 -9.55 3.56
C HIS A 134 5.66 -8.29 3.17
N ARG A 135 6.66 -7.92 3.98
CA ARG A 135 7.50 -6.74 3.74
C ARG A 135 8.14 -6.77 2.36
N LEU A 136 8.65 -7.92 1.90
CA LEU A 136 9.33 -8.01 0.60
C LEU A 136 8.41 -7.62 -0.56
N HIS A 137 7.14 -8.02 -0.50
CA HIS A 137 6.14 -7.67 -1.50
C HIS A 137 5.93 -6.15 -1.55
N HIS A 138 5.78 -5.52 -0.38
CA HIS A 138 5.60 -4.07 -0.25
C HIS A 138 6.87 -3.24 -0.49
N ARG A 139 8.05 -3.87 -0.56
CA ARG A 139 9.26 -3.16 -1.02
C ARG A 139 9.17 -2.71 -2.47
N SER A 140 8.23 -3.27 -3.25
CA SER A 140 7.92 -2.82 -4.60
C SER A 140 7.02 -1.60 -4.60
N LYS A 141 7.58 -0.44 -4.22
CA LYS A 141 6.85 0.82 -4.09
C LYS A 141 6.15 1.27 -5.36
N PHE A 142 6.76 1.02 -6.52
CA PHE A 142 6.15 1.22 -7.83
C PHE A 142 6.03 -0.14 -8.51
N PRO A 143 4.99 -0.93 -8.20
CA PRO A 143 4.95 -2.30 -8.68
C PRO A 143 5.03 -2.38 -10.20
N THR A 144 5.62 -3.48 -10.65
CA THR A 144 5.56 -3.91 -12.05
C THR A 144 4.88 -5.26 -12.12
N PRO A 145 4.46 -5.74 -13.31
CA PRO A 145 3.95 -7.10 -13.45
C PRO A 145 4.89 -8.19 -12.89
N TRP A 146 6.20 -7.91 -12.80
CA TRP A 146 7.19 -8.80 -12.17
C TRP A 146 7.03 -8.93 -10.64
N THR A 147 6.33 -7.98 -10.00
CA THR A 147 5.98 -8.00 -8.57
C THR A 147 4.97 -9.11 -8.24
N ALA A 148 4.26 -9.66 -9.23
CA ALA A 148 3.17 -10.62 -9.01
C ALA A 148 3.53 -11.74 -8.04
N TYR A 149 4.74 -12.30 -8.11
CA TYR A 149 5.21 -13.36 -7.20
C TYR A 149 6.36 -12.94 -6.29
N ALA A 150 6.62 -11.64 -6.13
CA ALA A 150 7.70 -11.12 -5.30
C ALA A 150 7.37 -11.18 -3.80
N PHE A 151 6.95 -12.35 -3.32
CA PHE A 151 6.49 -12.64 -1.97
C PHE A 151 7.62 -13.04 -1.05
N ASP A 152 7.46 -12.77 0.25
CA ASP A 152 8.25 -13.44 1.28
C ASP A 152 7.98 -14.95 1.29
N VAL A 153 8.92 -15.74 1.85
CA VAL A 153 8.79 -17.21 1.89
C VAL A 153 7.52 -17.67 2.59
N GLY A 154 7.16 -17.00 3.70
CA GLY A 154 5.96 -17.35 4.45
C GLY A 154 4.66 -16.95 3.75
N GLU A 155 4.62 -15.82 3.04
CA GLU A 155 3.49 -15.47 2.17
C GLU A 155 3.36 -16.42 0.99
N ALA A 156 4.47 -16.82 0.35
CA ALA A 156 4.44 -17.84 -0.68
C ALA A 156 3.86 -19.16 -0.15
N ALA A 157 4.27 -19.61 1.04
CA ALA A 157 3.71 -20.81 1.66
C ALA A 157 2.21 -20.67 1.97
N LEU A 158 1.76 -19.52 2.49
CA LEU A 158 0.34 -19.25 2.77
C LEU A 158 -0.52 -19.25 1.49
N ASN A 159 -0.03 -18.63 0.41
CA ASN A 159 -0.73 -18.64 -0.87
C ASN A 159 -0.77 -20.06 -1.48
N ALA A 160 0.34 -20.80 -1.41
CA ALA A 160 0.42 -22.17 -1.91
C ALA A 160 -0.53 -23.14 -1.18
N ALA A 161 -0.75 -22.93 0.12
CA ALA A 161 -1.58 -23.80 0.95
C ALA A 161 -3.06 -23.85 0.51
N PHE A 162 -3.56 -22.85 -0.23
CA PHE A 162 -4.94 -22.82 -0.67
C PHE A 162 -5.33 -24.06 -1.50
N LEU A 163 -4.53 -24.41 -2.51
CA LEU A 163 -4.91 -25.43 -3.48
C LEU A 163 -4.99 -26.84 -2.85
N PRO A 164 -4.04 -27.29 -2.02
CA PRO A 164 -4.20 -28.53 -1.25
C PRO A 164 -5.45 -28.54 -0.38
N LEU A 165 -5.71 -27.44 0.34
CA LEU A 165 -6.82 -27.37 1.29
C LEU A 165 -8.18 -27.40 0.58
N VAL A 166 -8.34 -26.65 -0.51
CA VAL A 166 -9.63 -26.60 -1.23
C VAL A 166 -9.93 -27.93 -1.92
N LEU A 167 -8.91 -28.65 -2.42
CA LEU A 167 -9.08 -29.94 -3.09
C LEU A 167 -9.42 -31.11 -2.15
N LEU A 168 -9.31 -30.92 -0.83
CA LEU A 168 -9.85 -31.88 0.15
C LEU A 168 -11.38 -31.89 0.14
N VAL A 169 -12.02 -30.78 -0.23
CA VAL A 169 -13.47 -30.60 -0.09
C VAL A 169 -14.18 -30.42 -1.42
N LEU A 170 -13.56 -29.70 -2.37
CA LEU A 170 -14.11 -29.36 -3.68
C LEU A 170 -13.51 -30.27 -4.77
N PRO A 171 -14.30 -31.18 -5.36
CA PRO A 171 -13.84 -31.91 -6.53
C PRO A 171 -13.60 -30.97 -7.70
N ALA A 172 -12.42 -31.00 -8.30
CA ALA A 172 -12.08 -30.15 -9.43
C ALA A 172 -11.24 -30.90 -10.46
N SER A 173 -11.53 -30.69 -11.74
CA SER A 173 -10.74 -31.30 -12.81
C SER A 173 -9.37 -30.62 -12.93
N PHE A 174 -8.38 -31.34 -13.47
CA PHE A 174 -7.09 -30.73 -13.79
C PHE A 174 -7.22 -29.53 -14.74
N LEU A 175 -8.20 -29.55 -15.66
CA LEU A 175 -8.50 -28.39 -16.52
C LEU A 175 -9.01 -27.19 -15.71
N ALA A 176 -9.93 -27.39 -14.76
CA ALA A 176 -10.43 -26.30 -13.91
C ALA A 176 -9.30 -25.70 -13.06
N ILE A 177 -8.44 -26.55 -12.48
CA ILE A 177 -7.28 -26.13 -11.71
C ILE A 177 -6.31 -25.32 -12.59
N PHE A 178 -6.01 -25.79 -13.80
CA PHE A 178 -5.13 -25.09 -14.74
C PHE A 178 -5.69 -23.71 -15.14
N LEU A 179 -6.99 -23.64 -15.48
CA LEU A 179 -7.65 -22.38 -15.82
C LEU A 179 -7.66 -21.42 -14.62
N PHE A 180 -7.90 -21.92 -13.41
CA PHE A 180 -7.83 -21.14 -12.17
C PHE A 180 -6.42 -20.57 -11.92
N LEU A 181 -5.37 -21.39 -12.00
CA LEU A 181 -4.00 -20.93 -11.82
C LEU A 181 -3.58 -19.91 -12.89
N THR A 182 -4.09 -20.07 -14.11
CA THR A 182 -3.91 -19.11 -15.21
C THR A 182 -4.62 -17.79 -14.93
N HIS A 183 -5.88 -17.84 -14.48
CA HIS A 183 -6.63 -16.67 -14.04
C HIS A 183 -5.88 -15.92 -12.91
N MET A 184 -5.39 -16.65 -11.91
CA MET A 184 -4.68 -16.11 -10.76
C MET A 184 -3.46 -15.27 -11.18
N ILE A 185 -2.57 -15.81 -12.01
CA ILE A 185 -1.36 -15.08 -12.43
C ILE A 185 -1.69 -13.89 -13.32
N ILE A 186 -2.67 -14.00 -14.22
CA ILE A 186 -3.09 -12.88 -15.08
C ILE A 186 -3.60 -11.73 -14.22
N ARG A 187 -4.52 -12.02 -13.29
CA ARG A 187 -5.10 -11.02 -12.39
C ARG A 187 -4.03 -10.36 -11.53
N ASN A 188 -3.12 -11.16 -10.97
CA ASN A 188 -2.06 -10.67 -10.10
C ASN A 188 -1.05 -9.80 -10.88
N ALA A 189 -0.62 -10.22 -12.07
CA ALA A 189 0.26 -9.42 -12.93
C ALA A 189 -0.39 -8.09 -13.37
N LEU A 190 -1.68 -8.11 -13.73
CA LEU A 190 -2.43 -6.90 -14.08
C LEU A 190 -2.57 -5.94 -12.90
N ALA A 191 -2.81 -6.44 -11.68
CA ALA A 191 -2.93 -5.60 -10.48
C ALA A 191 -1.64 -4.81 -10.18
N HIS A 192 -0.48 -5.29 -10.65
CA HIS A 192 0.82 -4.66 -10.45
C HIS A 192 1.37 -3.95 -11.71
N CYS A 193 0.57 -3.75 -12.77
CA CYS A 193 1.10 -3.16 -14.01
C CYS A 193 1.37 -1.64 -13.93
N GLY A 194 0.91 -0.98 -12.87
CA GLY A 194 1.15 0.43 -12.60
C GLY A 194 0.45 1.42 -13.55
N HIS A 195 -0.50 0.94 -14.36
CA HIS A 195 -1.38 1.75 -15.21
C HIS A 195 -2.83 1.32 -15.01
N GLU A 196 -3.77 2.25 -14.94
CA GLU A 196 -5.19 1.92 -14.76
C GLU A 196 -5.81 1.45 -16.09
N VAL A 197 -5.84 0.11 -16.27
CA VAL A 197 -6.33 -0.55 -17.49
C VAL A 197 -7.84 -0.82 -17.48
N TYR A 198 -8.54 -0.62 -16.36
CA TYR A 198 -9.96 -0.90 -16.26
C TYR A 198 -10.79 0.21 -16.92
N PRO A 199 -11.91 -0.15 -17.59
CA PRO A 199 -12.79 0.83 -18.19
C PRO A 199 -13.59 1.60 -17.12
N SER A 200 -13.76 2.90 -17.35
CA SER A 200 -14.55 3.77 -16.48
C SER A 200 -15.94 4.04 -17.05
N SER A 201 -16.92 4.13 -16.15
CA SER A 201 -18.24 4.67 -16.45
C SER A 201 -18.17 6.16 -16.83
N ARG A 202 -19.29 6.72 -17.29
CA ARG A 202 -19.40 8.17 -17.57
C ARG A 202 -19.22 9.05 -16.33
N ASN A 203 -19.44 8.49 -15.14
CA ASN A 203 -19.37 9.22 -13.87
C ASN A 203 -18.01 9.04 -13.17
N GLY A 204 -16.95 8.63 -13.88
CA GLY A 204 -15.61 8.50 -13.32
C GLY A 204 -15.39 7.29 -12.39
N ARG A 205 -16.41 6.45 -12.15
CA ARG A 205 -16.30 5.19 -11.38
C ARG A 205 -15.88 4.01 -12.28
N PRO A 206 -15.28 2.95 -11.74
CA PRO A 206 -15.02 1.73 -12.51
C PRO A 206 -16.33 1.17 -13.09
N LEU A 207 -16.30 0.70 -14.34
CA LEU A 207 -17.47 0.07 -14.96
C LEU A 207 -17.88 -1.22 -14.22
N PHE A 208 -16.89 -1.95 -13.71
CA PHE A 208 -17.06 -3.16 -12.91
C PHE A 208 -16.54 -2.90 -11.50
N ASP A 209 -17.27 -2.10 -10.75
CA ASP A 209 -16.85 -1.60 -9.43
C ASP A 209 -16.74 -2.69 -8.34
N TRP A 210 -17.14 -3.92 -8.64
CA TRP A 210 -16.97 -5.08 -7.76
C TRP A 210 -15.65 -5.83 -8.01
N LEU A 211 -14.90 -5.47 -9.05
CA LEU A 211 -13.57 -6.02 -9.34
C LEU A 211 -12.48 -5.11 -8.74
N THR A 212 -11.46 -5.72 -8.14
CA THR A 212 -10.23 -5.03 -7.76
C THR A 212 -9.56 -4.47 -9.03
N THR A 213 -9.48 -3.15 -9.15
CA THR A 213 -8.78 -2.48 -10.25
C THR A 213 -7.30 -2.28 -9.93
N VAL A 214 -6.51 -1.80 -10.90
CA VAL A 214 -5.09 -1.52 -10.67
C VAL A 214 -4.94 -0.41 -9.62
N THR A 215 -5.75 0.65 -9.69
CA THR A 215 -5.74 1.71 -8.67
C THR A 215 -6.14 1.21 -7.27
N HIS A 216 -7.06 0.24 -7.16
CA HIS A 216 -7.43 -0.32 -5.86
C HIS A 216 -6.23 -1.00 -5.19
N HIS A 217 -5.52 -1.85 -5.95
CA HIS A 217 -4.34 -2.58 -5.46
C HIS A 217 -3.10 -1.68 -5.31
N ASP A 218 -2.95 -0.68 -6.18
CA ASP A 218 -1.83 0.26 -6.07
C ASP A 218 -1.94 1.12 -4.79
N LEU A 219 -3.17 1.52 -4.41
CA LEU A 219 -3.44 2.17 -3.11
C LEU A 219 -3.12 1.26 -1.92
N HIS A 220 -3.28 -0.05 -2.07
CA HIS A 220 -2.85 -1.02 -1.06
C HIS A 220 -1.33 -0.99 -0.87
N HIS A 221 -0.55 -0.99 -1.97
CA HIS A 221 0.91 -0.85 -1.92
C HIS A 221 1.36 0.53 -1.42
N GLU A 222 0.53 1.56 -1.57
CA GLU A 222 0.80 2.90 -1.05
C GLU A 222 0.59 3.01 0.46
N ALA A 223 -0.51 2.45 1.01
CA ALA A 223 -0.92 2.69 2.39
C ALA A 223 -0.86 1.46 3.32
N GLY A 224 -0.80 0.23 2.78
CA GLY A 224 -0.71 -1.05 3.49
C GLY A 224 -1.96 -1.48 4.29
N GLY A 225 -2.69 -0.54 4.89
CA GLY A 225 -3.79 -0.81 5.82
C GLY A 225 -5.19 -0.97 5.18
N TRP A 226 -5.29 -0.93 3.86
CA TRP A 226 -6.55 -0.87 3.11
C TRP A 226 -6.50 -1.81 1.90
N ASN A 227 -7.65 -2.14 1.31
CA ASN A 227 -7.74 -2.79 0.00
C ASN A 227 -7.05 -4.17 -0.06
N PHE A 228 -7.49 -5.13 0.75
CA PHE A 228 -6.85 -6.44 0.85
C PHE A 228 -7.30 -7.45 -0.22
N GLY A 229 -8.40 -7.20 -0.95
CA GLY A 229 -8.95 -8.11 -1.95
C GLY A 229 -8.15 -8.20 -3.25
N LEU A 230 -7.99 -9.41 -3.80
CA LEU A 230 -7.20 -9.66 -5.01
C LEU A 230 -8.02 -9.53 -6.31
N TYR A 231 -9.21 -10.12 -6.33
CA TYR A 231 -10.10 -10.14 -7.49
C TYR A 231 -11.30 -9.24 -7.28
N PHE A 232 -11.86 -9.23 -6.07
CA PHE A 232 -13.11 -8.57 -5.76
C PHE A 232 -12.97 -7.56 -4.61
N THR A 233 -13.68 -6.44 -4.72
CA THR A 233 -13.72 -5.38 -3.69
C THR A 233 -14.76 -5.64 -2.59
N TRP A 234 -15.60 -6.67 -2.74
CA TRP A 234 -16.72 -6.90 -1.81
C TRP A 234 -16.27 -7.22 -0.38
N TRP A 235 -15.10 -7.83 -0.20
CA TRP A 235 -14.61 -8.18 1.13
C TRP A 235 -14.15 -6.92 1.85
N ASP A 236 -13.45 -6.06 1.12
CA ASP A 236 -13.07 -4.74 1.61
C ASP A 236 -14.29 -3.89 1.97
N ARG A 237 -15.34 -3.90 1.15
CA ARG A 237 -16.59 -3.19 1.47
C ARG A 237 -17.31 -3.76 2.67
N LEU A 238 -17.47 -5.09 2.71
CA LEU A 238 -18.16 -5.78 3.79
C LEU A 238 -17.47 -5.54 5.14
N MET A 239 -16.14 -5.50 5.13
CA MET A 239 -15.33 -5.36 6.33
C MET A 239 -14.89 -3.92 6.63
N GLY A 240 -15.32 -2.95 5.81
CA GLY A 240 -14.96 -1.54 5.96
C GLY A 240 -13.47 -1.25 5.75
N SER A 241 -12.77 -2.06 4.95
CA SER A 241 -11.35 -1.89 4.61
C SER A 241 -11.11 -1.39 3.18
N GLU A 242 -12.13 -0.92 2.46
CA GLU A 242 -11.96 -0.21 1.18
C GLU A 242 -11.43 1.20 1.43
N HIS A 243 -10.35 1.57 0.76
CA HIS A 243 -9.67 2.85 0.94
C HIS A 243 -10.62 4.00 0.63
N PRO A 244 -10.80 4.99 1.52
CA PRO A 244 -11.79 6.05 1.34
C PRO A 244 -11.59 6.89 0.06
N LEU A 245 -10.35 7.01 -0.42
CA LEU A 245 -10.02 7.75 -1.64
C LEU A 245 -10.04 6.88 -2.91
N TYR A 246 -10.46 5.62 -2.85
CA TYR A 246 -10.39 4.70 -4.00
C TYR A 246 -11.04 5.28 -5.26
N HIS A 247 -12.32 5.67 -5.18
CA HIS A 247 -13.04 6.20 -6.34
C HIS A 247 -12.46 7.52 -6.83
N GLU A 248 -11.96 8.39 -5.94
CA GLU A 248 -11.31 9.64 -6.33
C GLU A 248 -10.01 9.36 -7.12
N ARG A 249 -9.15 8.50 -6.58
CA ARG A 249 -7.87 8.13 -7.19
C ARG A 249 -8.07 7.42 -8.52
N TYR A 250 -9.06 6.52 -8.60
CA TYR A 250 -9.45 5.89 -9.85
C TYR A 250 -9.92 6.92 -10.88
N SER A 251 -10.82 7.82 -10.48
CA SER A 251 -11.37 8.86 -11.37
C SER A 251 -10.27 9.77 -11.96
N ARG A 252 -9.25 10.08 -11.14
CA ARG A 252 -8.05 10.82 -11.55
C ARG A 252 -7.22 10.01 -12.54
N ALA A 253 -6.95 8.74 -12.26
CA ALA A 253 -6.18 7.84 -13.12
C ALA A 253 -6.86 7.56 -14.47
N VAL A 254 -8.18 7.76 -14.60
CA VAL A 254 -8.88 7.61 -15.89
C VAL A 254 -9.24 8.96 -16.54
N GLY A 255 -8.80 10.09 -15.97
CA GLY A 255 -9.05 11.43 -16.49
C GLY A 255 -10.53 11.81 -16.54
N ARG A 256 -11.37 11.26 -15.65
CA ARG A 256 -12.82 11.56 -15.61
C ARG A 256 -13.25 11.94 -14.19
N PRO A 257 -13.66 13.19 -13.93
CA PRO A 257 -14.13 13.58 -12.61
C PRO A 257 -15.43 12.84 -12.22
N LEU A 258 -15.62 12.60 -10.92
CA LEU A 258 -16.82 11.95 -10.38
C LEU A 258 -18.04 12.88 -10.52
N ASN A 259 -19.07 12.45 -11.27
CA ASN A 259 -20.33 13.19 -11.37
C ASN A 259 -21.27 12.81 -10.20
N GLY A 260 -21.71 13.79 -9.42
CA GLY A 260 -22.84 13.65 -8.47
C GLY A 260 -22.55 12.94 -7.15
N SER A 261 -21.33 12.51 -6.88
CA SER A 261 -20.91 12.14 -5.52
C SER A 261 -20.20 13.33 -4.90
N ALA A 262 -20.79 13.82 -3.82
CA ALA A 262 -20.30 14.88 -2.99
C ALA A 262 -18.77 14.86 -2.87
N VAL A 263 -18.11 15.68 -3.68
CA VAL A 263 -17.16 16.63 -3.12
C VAL A 263 -18.00 17.58 -2.24
N ARG A 264 -18.59 17.03 -1.15
CA ARG A 264 -18.27 17.64 0.13
C ARG A 264 -16.78 17.45 0.17
N ALA A 265 -16.10 18.48 -0.30
CA ALA A 265 -14.89 18.87 0.34
C ALA A 265 -15.07 18.48 1.81
N ILE A 266 -14.14 17.71 2.36
CA ILE A 266 -13.87 17.82 3.79
C ILE A 266 -13.28 19.25 4.01
N GLY A 267 -13.88 20.28 3.41
CA GLY A 267 -14.09 21.57 4.00
C GLY A 267 -15.27 21.41 4.95
N ARG A 268 -15.04 20.71 6.07
CA ARG A 268 -15.43 21.34 7.31
C ARG A 268 -14.68 22.66 7.27
N ARG A 269 -15.38 23.76 6.98
CA ARG A 269 -14.81 25.10 7.15
C ARG A 269 -14.17 25.10 8.53
N PRO A 270 -12.82 25.07 8.66
CA PRO A 270 -12.24 25.32 9.95
C PRO A 270 -12.58 26.78 10.17
N LEU A 271 -13.36 27.08 11.20
CA LEU A 271 -13.53 28.46 11.66
C LEU A 271 -12.16 29.17 11.84
N GLY A 272 -11.06 28.41 11.95
CA GLY A 272 -9.68 28.89 11.97
C GLY A 272 -9.13 29.50 10.67
N SER A 273 -9.55 29.06 9.46
CA SER A 273 -8.95 29.59 8.21
C SER A 273 -9.42 31.00 7.88
N ILE A 274 -10.64 31.37 8.28
CA ILE A 274 -11.18 32.73 8.11
C ILE A 274 -10.57 33.67 9.17
N ALA A 275 -10.31 33.16 10.38
CA ALA A 275 -9.63 33.92 11.43
C ALA A 275 -8.18 34.24 11.06
N LEU A 276 -7.45 33.32 10.42
CA LEU A 276 -6.05 33.52 10.02
C LEU A 276 -5.91 34.52 8.86
N ILE A 277 -6.75 34.41 7.82
CA ILE A 277 -6.74 35.35 6.67
C ILE A 277 -7.20 36.75 7.09
N GLY A 278 -8.22 36.85 7.97
CA GLY A 278 -8.68 38.12 8.52
C GLY A 278 -7.65 38.82 9.41
N ALA A 279 -6.83 38.04 10.12
CA ALA A 279 -5.74 38.58 10.92
C ALA A 279 -4.65 39.20 10.01
N ILE A 280 -4.22 38.50 8.94
CA ILE A 280 -3.12 38.93 8.05
C ILE A 280 -3.37 40.32 7.44
N ALA A 281 -4.61 40.60 7.05
CA ALA A 281 -5.00 41.89 6.48
C ALA A 281 -5.01 43.04 7.51
N PHE A 282 -5.22 42.74 8.80
CA PHE A 282 -5.30 43.75 9.86
C PHE A 282 -3.90 44.18 10.35
N GLY A 283 -2.94 43.26 10.39
CA GLY A 283 -1.56 43.53 10.85
C GLY A 283 -0.78 44.53 9.99
N ALA A 284 -1.10 44.63 8.69
CA ALA A 284 -0.45 45.56 7.76
C ALA A 284 -0.81 47.03 7.99
N VAL A 285 -1.88 47.32 8.76
CA VAL A 285 -2.42 48.68 8.99
C VAL A 285 -2.09 49.17 10.42
N LEU A 286 -1.41 48.35 11.24
CA LEU A 286 -1.11 48.67 12.63
C LEU A 286 0.21 49.47 12.79
N PRO A 287 0.27 50.43 13.75
CA PRO A 287 1.52 51.10 14.12
C PRO A 287 2.58 50.09 14.63
N GLU A 288 3.86 50.38 14.43
CA GLU A 288 4.99 49.45 14.64
C GLU A 288 4.96 48.68 15.98
N GLY A 289 4.60 49.35 17.07
CA GLY A 289 4.51 48.72 18.40
C GLY A 289 3.38 47.69 18.54
N ALA A 290 2.27 47.87 17.82
CA ALA A 290 1.17 46.89 17.79
C ALA A 290 1.45 45.76 16.78
N ARG A 291 2.26 46.03 15.75
CA ARG A 291 2.67 45.06 14.74
C ARG A 291 3.57 43.96 15.30
N SER A 292 4.48 44.29 16.22
CA SER A 292 5.34 43.27 16.86
C SER A 292 4.53 42.30 17.75
N GLN A 293 3.59 42.82 18.55
CA GLN A 293 2.69 42.02 19.36
C GLN A 293 1.74 41.16 18.50
N TYR A 294 1.21 41.74 17.42
CA TYR A 294 0.38 41.03 16.45
C TYR A 294 1.15 39.89 15.75
N ASN A 295 2.40 40.13 15.34
CA ASN A 295 3.25 39.11 14.73
C ASN A 295 3.56 37.97 15.70
N ALA A 296 3.85 38.25 16.97
CA ALA A 296 4.06 37.23 17.99
C ALA A 296 2.79 36.39 18.24
N LEU A 297 1.63 37.03 18.37
CA LEU A 297 0.36 36.33 18.57
C LEU A 297 -0.04 35.46 17.37
N SER A 298 0.12 36.00 16.15
CA SER A 298 -0.19 35.26 14.92
C SER A 298 0.73 34.05 14.72
N ARG A 299 2.01 34.17 15.09
CA ARG A 299 2.95 33.04 15.13
C ARG A 299 2.48 31.96 16.09
N ASP A 300 2.17 32.30 17.33
CA ASP A 300 1.80 31.33 18.35
C ASP A 300 0.49 30.60 17.96
N VAL A 301 -0.46 31.31 17.35
CA VAL A 301 -1.69 30.72 16.77
C VAL A 301 -1.37 29.80 15.59
N ALA A 302 -0.46 30.19 14.69
CA ALA A 302 -0.06 29.36 13.56
C ALA A 302 0.63 28.07 14.01
N VAL A 303 1.54 28.14 14.98
CA VAL A 303 2.23 26.97 15.56
C VAL A 303 1.22 26.04 16.21
N ALA A 304 0.28 26.57 17.00
CA ALA A 304 -0.79 25.78 17.61
C ALA A 304 -1.68 25.09 16.55
N ALA A 305 -1.99 25.77 15.44
CA ALA A 305 -2.83 25.24 14.37
C ALA A 305 -2.20 24.07 13.61
N VAL A 306 -0.87 24.00 13.53
CA VAL A 306 -0.14 22.90 12.85
C VAL A 306 0.40 21.85 13.83
N SER A 307 0.36 22.12 15.14
CA SER A 307 0.81 21.18 16.15
C SER A 307 -0.07 19.91 16.16
N GLY A 308 0.55 18.76 16.42
CA GLY A 308 -0.10 17.45 16.46
C GLY A 308 0.72 16.34 15.82
N ILE A 309 0.11 15.16 15.67
CA ILE A 309 0.75 14.02 15.02
C ILE A 309 0.28 13.95 13.57
N TRP A 310 1.24 13.90 12.65
CA TRP A 310 1.03 13.88 11.21
C TRP A 310 1.57 12.59 10.61
N ALA A 311 0.83 12.02 9.66
CA ALA A 311 1.28 10.92 8.83
C ALA A 311 1.75 11.44 7.47
N SER A 312 2.89 10.94 7.00
CA SER A 312 3.38 11.23 5.65
C SER A 312 2.43 10.69 4.58
N GLU A 313 2.63 11.12 3.34
CA GLU A 313 1.99 10.47 2.19
C GLU A 313 2.33 8.96 2.20
N GLY A 314 1.32 8.11 1.97
CA GLY A 314 1.43 6.65 2.12
C GLY A 314 1.57 6.12 3.56
N HIS A 315 1.44 6.97 4.59
CA HIS A 315 1.60 6.57 6.01
C HIS A 315 2.95 5.90 6.31
N GLY A 316 3.99 6.21 5.54
CA GLY A 316 5.33 5.65 5.72
C GLY A 316 6.01 6.09 7.03
N VAL A 317 5.70 7.28 7.53
CA VAL A 317 6.14 7.75 8.86
C VAL A 317 5.06 8.56 9.57
N HIS A 318 5.11 8.55 10.90
CA HIS A 318 4.36 9.45 11.77
C HIS A 318 5.31 10.42 12.48
N VAL A 319 4.99 11.70 12.45
CA VAL A 319 5.83 12.78 12.97
C VAL A 319 5.02 13.64 13.93
N ARG A 320 5.54 13.88 15.12
CA ARG A 320 4.98 14.86 16.06
C ARG A 320 5.49 16.23 15.66
N VAL A 321 4.60 17.09 15.19
CA VAL A 321 4.90 18.48 14.83
C VAL A 321 4.49 19.38 15.98
N GLY A 322 5.34 20.35 16.32
CA GLY A 322 5.11 21.26 17.43
C GLY A 322 6.16 22.38 17.51
N PRO A 323 6.11 23.22 18.56
CA PRO A 323 7.12 24.24 18.78
C PRO A 323 8.50 23.62 18.96
N CYS A 324 9.52 24.24 18.36
CA CYS A 324 10.91 23.86 18.60
C CYS A 324 11.37 24.19 20.02
N HIS A 325 12.48 23.58 20.45
CA HIS A 325 13.23 24.08 21.60
C HIS A 325 13.84 25.46 21.30
N LEU A 326 14.11 26.24 22.36
CA LEU A 326 14.62 27.60 22.26
C LEU A 326 15.85 27.68 21.33
N GLY A 327 15.74 28.50 20.27
CA GLY A 327 16.84 28.78 19.33
C GLY A 327 16.87 27.96 18.04
N GLU A 328 15.87 27.10 17.78
CA GLU A 328 15.86 26.20 16.61
C GLU A 328 14.77 26.51 15.57
N GLY A 329 14.21 27.73 15.63
CA GLY A 329 13.07 28.17 14.82
C GLY A 329 11.75 28.12 15.59
N ASP A 330 10.65 28.36 14.88
CA ASP A 330 9.30 28.38 15.44
C ASP A 330 8.62 27.00 15.39
N LEU A 331 8.97 26.14 14.43
CA LEU A 331 8.30 24.86 14.21
C LEU A 331 9.27 23.70 13.92
N CYS A 332 9.12 22.61 14.67
CA CYS A 332 9.90 21.38 14.56
C CYS A 332 9.00 20.15 14.44
N GLY A 333 9.58 19.04 14.02
CA GLY A 333 8.89 17.76 13.88
C GLY A 333 9.80 16.59 14.19
N ASP A 334 9.40 15.75 15.14
CA ASP A 334 10.17 14.59 15.60
C ASP A 334 9.51 13.29 15.14
N LEU A 335 10.31 12.34 14.67
CA LEU A 335 9.84 11.04 14.23
C LEU A 335 9.29 10.23 15.41
N LEU A 336 8.01 9.85 15.32
CA LEU A 336 7.36 8.98 16.29
C LEU A 336 7.39 7.51 15.87
N TRP A 337 7.22 7.26 14.57
CA TRP A 337 7.10 5.92 14.03
C TRP A 337 7.41 5.88 12.53
N ALA A 338 7.95 4.77 12.04
CA ALA A 338 8.22 4.53 10.63
C ALA A 338 7.78 3.12 10.21
N TRP A 339 7.17 3.01 9.03
CA TRP A 339 6.77 1.75 8.39
C TRP A 339 7.97 0.84 8.07
N ASP A 340 9.11 1.42 7.71
CA ASP A 340 10.36 0.71 7.45
C ASP A 340 11.53 1.34 8.22
N GLU A 341 11.64 1.04 9.52
CA GLU A 341 12.70 1.55 10.41
C GLU A 341 14.12 1.31 9.84
N ASP A 342 14.35 0.23 9.07
CA ASP A 342 15.65 -0.04 8.45
C ASP A 342 15.92 0.85 7.23
N ALA A 343 14.89 1.22 6.46
CA ALA A 343 15.02 2.14 5.32
C ALA A 343 15.18 3.59 5.79
N VAL A 344 14.52 3.93 6.90
CA VAL A 344 14.62 5.25 7.52
C VAL A 344 15.95 5.36 8.28
N ALA A 345 16.41 4.28 8.93
CA ALA A 345 17.61 4.23 9.79
C ALA A 345 17.67 5.45 10.73
N LEU A 346 16.53 5.76 11.32
CA LEU A 346 16.33 6.80 12.31
C LEU A 346 15.77 6.16 13.58
N GLY A 347 16.20 6.64 14.74
CA GLY A 347 15.61 6.30 16.03
C GLY A 347 14.31 7.09 16.25
N PRO A 348 13.42 6.61 17.13
CA PRO A 348 12.38 7.47 17.70
C PRO A 348 13.07 8.68 18.34
N ASP A 349 12.56 9.89 18.08
CA ASP A 349 13.14 11.19 18.43
C ASP A 349 14.14 11.79 17.42
N ASP A 350 14.37 11.14 16.27
CA ASP A 350 15.11 11.78 15.18
C ASP A 350 14.29 12.88 14.50
N ARG A 351 14.98 13.97 14.19
CA ARG A 351 14.36 15.21 13.71
C ARG A 351 14.04 15.13 12.21
N MET A 352 12.75 15.28 11.92
CA MET A 352 12.19 15.26 10.58
C MET A 352 12.00 16.67 10.01
N LEU A 353 11.65 17.64 10.86
CA LEU A 353 11.41 19.04 10.48
C LEU A 353 12.12 19.97 11.47
N TRP A 354 12.81 21.01 11.00
CA TRP A 354 13.46 21.98 11.90
C TRP A 354 13.83 23.30 11.22
N GLY A 355 14.04 24.35 12.02
CA GLY A 355 14.51 25.65 11.52
C GLY A 355 13.45 26.45 10.76
N PHE A 356 12.18 26.08 10.88
CA PHE A 356 11.09 26.78 10.21
C PHE A 356 10.71 28.05 10.97
N GLU A 357 10.60 29.18 10.27
CA GLU A 357 10.21 30.47 10.82
C GLU A 357 8.88 30.93 10.24
N TRP A 358 8.02 31.50 11.08
CA TRP A 358 6.73 32.03 10.65
C TRP A 358 6.90 33.35 9.90
N THR A 359 6.43 33.39 8.64
CA THR A 359 6.51 34.59 7.79
C THR A 359 5.25 35.46 7.82
N GLY A 360 4.20 35.02 8.51
CA GLY A 360 2.87 35.63 8.48
C GLY A 360 1.87 34.89 7.59
N ALA A 361 2.32 33.99 6.72
CA ALA A 361 1.45 33.17 5.85
C ALA A 361 1.84 31.69 5.82
N GLU A 362 3.14 31.40 5.94
CA GLU A 362 3.69 30.06 5.91
C GLU A 362 4.87 29.92 6.88
N PHE A 363 5.27 28.68 7.12
CA PHE A 363 6.50 28.37 7.84
C PHE A 363 7.60 28.18 6.80
N ALA A 364 8.57 29.08 6.73
CA ALA A 364 9.58 29.09 5.68
C ALA A 364 10.99 28.86 6.21
N ASN A 365 11.94 28.70 5.29
CA ASN A 365 13.38 28.60 5.56
C ASN A 365 13.83 27.39 6.38
N GLY A 366 12.92 26.46 6.66
CA GLY A 366 13.23 25.26 7.40
C GLY A 366 13.89 24.19 6.55
N ARG A 367 14.19 23.09 7.23
CA ARG A 367 14.69 21.86 6.63
C ARG A 367 13.74 20.74 6.95
N LEU A 368 13.48 19.94 5.92
CA LEU A 368 12.70 18.73 6.03
C LEU A 368 13.52 17.55 5.54
N ARG A 369 13.49 16.47 6.29
CA ARG A 369 14.09 15.20 5.91
C ARG A 369 13.04 14.39 5.17
N HIS A 370 13.36 13.94 3.97
CA HIS A 370 12.47 13.01 3.26
C HIS A 370 12.48 11.66 4.00
N PRO A 371 11.32 11.14 4.41
CA PRO A 371 11.22 9.93 5.24
C PRO A 371 11.97 8.74 4.67
N GLU A 372 11.93 8.60 3.34
CA GLU A 372 12.40 7.39 2.68
C GLU A 372 13.78 7.50 2.00
N SER A 373 14.16 8.68 1.49
CA SER A 373 15.45 8.88 0.82
C SER A 373 16.53 9.38 1.78
N ARG A 374 16.12 9.90 2.95
CA ARG A 374 16.96 10.50 4.01
C ARG A 374 17.61 11.82 3.61
N ASP A 375 17.40 12.26 2.37
CA ASP A 375 17.86 13.56 1.89
C ASP A 375 17.20 14.68 2.68
N VAL A 376 17.96 15.75 2.88
CA VAL A 376 17.49 16.94 3.57
C VAL A 376 17.24 18.03 2.54
N PHE A 377 16.00 18.48 2.49
CA PHE A 377 15.55 19.54 1.61
C PHE A 377 15.36 20.81 2.41
N ARG A 378 15.66 21.95 1.79
CA ARG A 378 15.27 23.25 2.33
C ARG A 378 13.93 23.64 1.75
N GLY A 379 13.02 24.15 2.56
CA GLY A 379 11.76 24.64 2.03
C GLY A 379 10.77 25.04 3.11
N ASP A 380 9.49 24.86 2.79
CA ASP A 380 8.38 25.58 3.41
C ASP A 380 7.21 24.64 3.73
N ILE A 381 6.47 24.97 4.78
CA ILE A 381 5.29 24.24 5.25
C ILE A 381 4.08 25.17 5.20
N VAL A 382 3.05 24.71 4.48
CA VAL A 382 1.78 25.44 4.32
C VAL A 382 0.65 24.58 4.84
N LEU A 383 -0.12 25.11 5.80
CA LEU A 383 -1.39 24.50 6.19
C LEU A 383 -2.44 24.79 5.11
N ARG A 384 -2.90 23.72 4.44
CA ARG A 384 -3.89 23.82 3.38
C ARG A 384 -5.30 24.03 3.95
N PRO A 385 -6.24 24.58 3.16
CA PRO A 385 -7.63 24.77 3.58
C PRO A 385 -8.37 23.47 3.92
N ASP A 386 -7.91 22.33 3.43
CA ASP A 386 -8.45 20.99 3.73
C ASP A 386 -7.88 20.38 5.02
N GLY A 387 -7.08 21.14 5.77
CA GLY A 387 -6.48 20.70 7.03
C GLY A 387 -5.22 19.85 6.87
N ALA A 388 -4.73 19.63 5.65
CA ALA A 388 -3.48 18.92 5.40
C ALA A 388 -2.26 19.86 5.48
N LEU A 389 -1.09 19.34 5.82
CA LEU A 389 0.18 20.07 5.65
C LEU A 389 0.75 19.78 4.28
N LEU A 390 1.03 20.82 3.51
CA LEU A 390 1.84 20.73 2.30
C LEU A 390 3.27 21.10 2.66
N LEU A 391 4.18 20.13 2.55
CA LEU A 391 5.60 20.31 2.75
C LEU A 391 6.23 20.42 1.37
N LYS A 392 6.93 21.52 1.08
CA LYS A 392 7.68 21.71 -0.17
C LYS A 392 9.15 21.78 0.17
N GLY A 393 9.99 21.07 -0.55
CA GLY A 393 11.42 21.04 -0.31
C GLY A 393 12.22 21.00 -1.59
N CYS A 394 13.32 21.75 -1.66
CA CYS A 394 14.28 21.69 -2.76
C CYS A 394 15.68 21.35 -2.24
N ALA A 395 16.38 20.53 -3.02
CA ALA A 395 17.79 20.25 -2.89
C ALA A 395 18.46 20.58 -4.24
N PHE A 396 19.20 21.68 -4.28
CA PHE A 396 19.74 22.26 -5.52
C PHE A 396 18.63 22.57 -6.55
N VAL A 397 18.56 21.87 -7.69
CA VAL A 397 17.53 22.06 -8.72
C VAL A 397 16.36 21.07 -8.60
N PHE A 398 16.43 20.12 -7.68
CA PHE A 398 15.41 19.10 -7.49
C PHE A 398 14.45 19.53 -6.39
N CYS A 399 13.21 19.79 -6.76
CA CYS A 399 12.15 20.17 -5.83
C CYS A 399 11.11 19.05 -5.78
N ASP A 400 10.60 18.80 -4.59
CA ASP A 400 9.55 17.82 -4.33
C ASP A 400 8.56 18.39 -3.30
N SER A 401 7.39 17.77 -3.21
CA SER A 401 6.39 18.13 -2.22
C SER A 401 5.64 16.92 -1.68
N GLN A 402 5.31 16.95 -0.40
CA GLN A 402 4.49 15.93 0.25
C GLN A 402 3.26 16.54 0.90
N VAL A 403 2.17 15.78 0.90
CA VAL A 403 0.95 16.16 1.62
C VAL A 403 0.77 15.26 2.83
N TRP A 404 0.91 15.83 4.03
CA TRP A 404 0.75 15.11 5.28
C TRP A 404 -0.65 15.35 5.86
N ARG A 405 -1.19 14.33 6.52
CA ARG A 405 -2.53 14.37 7.14
C ARG A 405 -2.43 14.12 8.64
N ARG A 406 -3.34 14.69 9.43
CA ARG A 406 -3.38 14.43 10.87
C ARG A 406 -3.66 12.95 11.09
N LEU A 407 -2.94 12.33 12.03
CA LEU A 407 -3.04 10.90 12.30
C LEU A 407 -4.44 10.49 12.77
N GLU A 408 -5.13 11.36 13.50
CA GLU A 408 -6.51 11.14 13.95
C GLU A 408 -7.54 11.10 12.81
N ASP A 409 -7.23 11.71 11.66
CA ASP A 409 -8.04 11.65 10.45
C ASP A 409 -7.72 10.40 9.61
N VAL A 410 -6.71 9.62 9.99
CA VAL A 410 -6.34 8.34 9.37
C VAL A 410 -7.17 7.23 10.00
N PRO A 411 -8.15 6.64 9.28
CA PRO A 411 -9.04 5.68 9.90
C PRO A 411 -8.28 4.41 10.30
N GLY A 412 -8.52 3.93 11.54
CA GLY A 412 -7.81 2.78 12.13
C GLY A 412 -6.63 3.16 13.03
N CYS A 413 -6.21 4.42 13.05
CA CYS A 413 -5.22 4.94 14.00
C CYS A 413 -5.93 5.54 15.23
N VAL A 414 -5.71 4.98 16.42
CA VAL A 414 -6.24 5.53 17.69
C VAL A 414 -5.14 6.33 18.38
N VAL A 415 -5.17 7.66 18.31
CA VAL A 415 -4.24 8.50 19.07
C VAL A 415 -4.61 8.43 20.56
N ALA A 416 -3.63 8.17 21.42
CA ALA A 416 -3.87 8.16 22.87
C ALA A 416 -4.26 9.57 23.35
N ARG A 417 -5.15 9.65 24.37
CA ARG A 417 -5.73 10.91 24.87
C ARG A 417 -4.70 11.92 25.42
N ASP A 418 -3.46 11.51 25.64
CA ASP A 418 -2.35 12.32 26.12
C ASP A 418 -1.49 12.93 25.01
N GLY A 419 -1.85 12.75 23.73
CA GLY A 419 -1.08 13.28 22.59
C GLY A 419 0.21 12.47 22.31
N THR A 420 0.37 11.32 22.95
CA THR A 420 1.34 10.32 22.50
C THR A 420 0.81 9.62 21.24
N ALA A 421 1.72 9.16 20.38
CA ALA A 421 1.33 8.24 19.31
C ALA A 421 0.53 7.09 19.94
N PRO A 422 -0.42 6.45 19.22
CA PRO A 422 -0.97 5.18 19.69
C PRO A 422 0.19 4.35 20.22
N ASP A 423 0.03 3.76 21.40
CA ASP A 423 0.75 2.55 21.72
C ASP A 423 0.34 1.54 20.65
N VAL A 424 1.02 1.58 19.50
CA VAL A 424 1.10 0.45 18.60
C VAL A 424 1.95 -0.53 19.37
N VAL A 425 1.30 -1.27 20.29
CA VAL A 425 1.82 -2.33 21.15
C VAL A 425 3.24 -2.74 20.73
N GLY A 426 4.24 -2.10 21.34
CA GLY A 426 5.62 -2.19 20.86
C GLY A 426 6.69 -1.43 21.64
N ARG A 427 6.31 -0.58 22.61
CA ARG A 427 7.23 -0.01 23.60
C ARG A 427 6.77 -0.27 25.04
N ALA A 428 6.44 -1.53 25.34
CA ALA A 428 6.44 -2.02 26.71
C ALA A 428 7.64 -2.96 26.88
N SER A 429 8.69 -2.40 27.50
CA SER A 429 9.55 -3.07 28.49
C SER A 429 10.18 -4.41 28.12
N TYR A 430 11.44 -4.36 27.67
CA TYR A 430 12.43 -5.25 28.28
C TYR A 430 12.54 -4.89 29.76
N GLY A 431 12.03 -5.74 30.64
CA GLY A 431 12.09 -5.52 32.09
C GLY A 431 11.44 -6.66 32.86
N HIS A 432 12.28 -7.61 33.27
CA HIS A 432 12.13 -8.58 34.36
C HIS A 432 10.84 -9.38 34.61
N ALA A 433 11.06 -10.70 34.69
CA ALA A 433 10.27 -11.66 35.45
C ALA A 433 9.87 -11.17 36.85
N SER A 434 8.63 -11.44 37.27
CA SER A 434 8.26 -12.13 38.53
C SER A 434 6.74 -12.09 38.74
N ASP A 435 6.23 -13.24 39.17
CA ASP A 435 5.06 -13.47 40.04
C ASP A 435 3.67 -12.96 39.58
N TYR A 436 2.86 -13.85 38.99
CA TYR A 436 1.77 -14.60 39.66
C TYR A 436 0.96 -15.41 38.64
#